data_AF-A0A2R8AC49-F1
#
_entry.id   AF-A0A2R8AC49-F1
#
_cell.length_a   1.000
_cell.length_b   1.000
_cell.length_c   1.000
_cell.angle_alpha   90.00
_cell.angle_beta   90.00
_cell.angle_gamma   90.00
#
_symmetry.space_group_name_H-M   'P 1'
#
loop_
_entity.id
_entity.type
_entity.pdbx_description
1 polymer ?
#
loop_
_entity_poly.entity_id
_entity_poly.type
_entity_poly.pdbx_seq_one_letter_code
_entity_poly.pdbx_strand_id
1 'polypeptide(L)'
;MTEKRPEIATITSGAELKRWYWLKEELVLHARALSLATAGGKFELLDRIAHFLDTGERLKAARRKARSDFDWHGATLSDETVITDSYRNSQNVRRYFKSRCGDSFKFNTAFMAWMKDNAGKTLADAVIEYERLQVEARAPQFESRIADHNQFNQYTRDFLADNSHLGMPEVRKFWALKRALPSEDGRHVYEPSDLDLA
;
A
#
# COMPACT_ATOMS: atom_id res chain seq x y z
N MET A 1 -25.32 21.87 -3.25
CA MET A 1 -25.55 20.97 -2.11
C MET A 1 -24.45 19.93 -2.16
N THR A 2 -23.58 19.87 -1.16
CA THR A 2 -22.44 18.95 -1.15
C THR A 2 -22.95 17.53 -0.88
N GLU A 3 -22.72 16.62 -1.84
CA GLU A 3 -23.06 15.20 -1.70
C GLU A 3 -22.31 14.62 -0.50
N LYS A 4 -23.02 13.93 0.40
CA LYS A 4 -22.42 13.30 1.58
C LYS A 4 -22.12 11.84 1.28
N ARG A 5 -20.98 11.35 1.79
CA ARG A 5 -20.62 9.92 1.71
C ARG A 5 -21.75 9.04 2.25
N PRO A 6 -22.35 8.16 1.43
CA PRO A 6 -23.45 7.30 1.85
C PRO A 6 -22.95 6.21 2.80
N GLU A 7 -23.88 5.52 3.45
CA GLU A 7 -23.57 4.28 4.13
C GLU A 7 -23.25 3.21 3.10
N ILE A 8 -22.16 2.45 3.29
CA ILE A 8 -21.73 1.45 2.30
C ILE A 8 -22.83 0.41 1.98
N ALA A 9 -23.72 0.13 2.94
CA ALA A 9 -24.81 -0.82 2.79
C ALA A 9 -25.95 -0.33 1.87
N THR A 10 -26.06 0.98 1.62
CA THR A 10 -27.09 1.54 0.73
C THR A 10 -26.65 1.57 -0.73
N ILE A 11 -25.39 1.22 -1.01
CA ILE A 11 -24.82 1.26 -2.36
C ILE A 11 -25.22 0.00 -3.13
N THR A 12 -25.73 0.20 -4.34
CA THR A 12 -26.28 -0.87 -5.18
C THR A 12 -25.53 -1.10 -6.49
N SER A 13 -24.54 -0.26 -6.82
CA SER A 13 -23.69 -0.43 -8.01
C SER A 13 -22.21 -0.28 -7.68
N GLY A 14 -21.37 -0.98 -8.45
CA GLY A 14 -19.91 -0.89 -8.35
C GLY A 14 -19.38 0.48 -8.76
N ALA A 15 -20.03 1.14 -9.73
CA ALA A 15 -19.72 2.50 -10.12
C ALA A 15 -19.87 3.49 -8.95
N GLU A 16 -21.00 3.43 -8.25
CA GLU A 16 -21.24 4.29 -7.08
C GLU A 16 -20.29 3.94 -5.93
N LEU A 17 -20.06 2.64 -5.66
CA LEU A 17 -19.13 2.21 -4.62
C LEU A 17 -17.73 2.81 -4.82
N LYS A 18 -17.26 2.84 -6.07
CA LYS A 18 -15.93 3.30 -6.45
C LYS A 18 -15.76 4.81 -6.35
N ARG A 19 -16.84 5.60 -6.33
CA ARG A 19 -16.74 7.06 -6.15
C ARG A 19 -16.22 7.47 -4.77
N TRP A 20 -16.32 6.59 -3.78
CA TRP A 20 -16.08 6.95 -2.38
C TRP A 20 -14.80 6.34 -1.80
N TYR A 21 -14.17 7.07 -0.87
CA TYR A 21 -13.07 6.50 -0.11
C TYR A 21 -13.59 5.57 0.99
N TRP A 22 -13.16 4.31 0.95
CA TRP A 22 -13.42 3.32 2.00
C TRP A 22 -12.16 2.93 2.77
N LEU A 23 -12.26 2.78 4.09
CA LEU A 23 -11.26 2.07 4.88
C LEU A 23 -11.33 0.58 4.58
N LYS A 24 -10.19 -0.11 4.71
CA LYS A 24 -10.15 -1.56 4.49
C LYS A 24 -11.12 -2.30 5.42
N GLU A 25 -11.27 -1.84 6.66
CA GLU A 25 -12.18 -2.41 7.65
C GLU A 25 -13.65 -2.29 7.22
N GLU A 26 -14.06 -1.13 6.69
CA GLU A 26 -15.41 -0.92 6.14
C GLU A 26 -15.69 -1.92 5.00
N LEU A 27 -14.74 -2.07 4.07
CA LEU A 27 -14.86 -3.04 2.96
C LEU A 27 -14.91 -4.49 3.45
N VAL A 28 -14.13 -4.85 4.47
CA VAL A 28 -14.14 -6.20 5.04
C VAL A 28 -15.49 -6.49 5.70
N LEU A 29 -16.03 -5.55 6.48
CA LEU A 29 -17.34 -5.72 7.12
C LEU A 29 -18.45 -5.87 6.08
N HIS A 30 -18.45 -5.03 5.06
CA HIS A 30 -19.46 -5.09 4.00
C HIS A 30 -19.32 -6.37 3.15
N ALA A 31 -18.10 -6.77 2.78
CA ALA A 31 -17.86 -8.04 2.10
C ALA A 31 -18.38 -9.24 2.91
N ARG A 32 -18.21 -9.24 4.25
CA ARG A 32 -18.77 -10.29 5.11
C ARG A 32 -20.29 -10.31 5.11
N ALA A 33 -20.92 -9.13 5.22
CA ALA A 33 -22.38 -9.01 5.17
C ALA A 33 -22.95 -9.56 3.85
N LEU A 34 -22.22 -9.36 2.75
CA LEU A 34 -22.56 -9.91 1.44
C LEU A 34 -22.12 -11.37 1.24
N SER A 35 -21.51 -12.03 2.22
CA SER A 35 -20.93 -13.39 2.11
C SER A 35 -19.89 -13.54 0.98
N LEU A 36 -19.02 -12.53 0.82
CA LEU A 36 -17.90 -12.50 -0.12
C LEU A 36 -16.57 -12.83 0.56
N ALA A 37 -15.59 -13.23 -0.25
CA ALA A 37 -14.24 -13.46 0.25
C ALA A 37 -13.57 -12.16 0.72
N THR A 38 -12.98 -12.16 1.92
CA THR A 38 -12.38 -10.97 2.55
C THR A 38 -10.85 -10.91 2.45
N ALA A 39 -10.23 -11.88 1.77
CA ALA A 39 -8.79 -11.88 1.56
C ALA A 39 -8.40 -10.89 0.46
N GLY A 40 -7.20 -10.30 0.59
CA GLY A 40 -6.63 -9.37 -0.39
C GLY A 40 -6.34 -7.97 0.14
N GLY A 41 -5.88 -7.13 -0.79
CA GLY A 41 -5.69 -5.69 -0.60
C GLY A 41 -7.00 -4.90 -0.54
N LYS A 42 -6.92 -3.62 -0.18
CA LYS A 42 -8.08 -2.71 -0.16
C LYS A 42 -8.76 -2.64 -1.53
N PHE A 43 -7.98 -2.41 -2.59
CA PHE A 43 -8.50 -2.28 -3.96
C PHE A 43 -9.07 -3.60 -4.48
N GLU A 44 -8.41 -4.73 -4.21
CA GLU A 44 -8.96 -6.05 -4.57
C GLU A 44 -10.30 -6.35 -3.88
N LEU A 45 -10.47 -5.89 -2.62
CA LEU A 45 -11.75 -6.00 -1.92
C LEU A 45 -12.81 -5.09 -2.54
N LEU A 46 -12.43 -3.83 -2.82
CA LEU A 46 -13.31 -2.86 -3.47
C LEU A 46 -13.81 -3.37 -4.82
N ASP A 47 -12.90 -3.86 -5.68
CA ASP A 47 -13.24 -4.41 -6.99
C ASP A 47 -14.11 -5.65 -6.89
N ARG A 48 -13.88 -6.52 -5.89
CA ARG A 48 -14.70 -7.71 -5.66
C ARG A 48 -16.13 -7.37 -5.25
N ILE A 49 -16.28 -6.40 -4.36
CA ILE A 49 -17.61 -5.93 -3.94
C ILE A 49 -18.30 -5.27 -5.13
N ALA A 50 -17.61 -4.38 -5.85
CA ALA A 50 -18.14 -3.71 -7.03
C ALA A 50 -18.63 -4.73 -8.09
N HIS A 51 -17.80 -5.72 -8.41
CA HIS A 51 -18.16 -6.80 -9.34
C HIS A 51 -19.43 -7.54 -8.90
N PHE A 52 -19.53 -7.86 -7.61
CA PHE A 52 -20.73 -8.52 -7.07
C PHE A 52 -21.97 -7.63 -7.15
N LEU A 53 -21.86 -6.33 -6.86
CA LEU A 53 -22.98 -5.39 -6.99
C LEU A 53 -23.47 -5.28 -8.44
N ASP A 54 -22.55 -5.27 -9.40
CA ASP A 54 -22.88 -5.10 -10.83
C ASP A 54 -23.39 -6.39 -11.49
N THR A 55 -22.94 -7.57 -11.04
CA THR A 55 -23.17 -8.85 -11.74
C THR A 55 -23.87 -9.92 -10.92
N GLY A 56 -23.89 -9.79 -9.59
CA GLY A 56 -24.30 -10.85 -8.65
C GLY A 56 -23.27 -11.99 -8.49
N GLU A 57 -22.17 -11.98 -9.23
CA GLU A 57 -21.18 -13.06 -9.22
C GLU A 57 -20.23 -12.97 -8.01
N ARG A 58 -19.95 -14.12 -7.40
CA ARG A 58 -19.09 -14.24 -6.22
C ARG A 58 -17.67 -14.66 -6.61
N LEU A 59 -16.79 -13.69 -6.82
CA LEU A 59 -15.39 -13.97 -7.11
C LEU A 59 -14.66 -14.55 -5.89
N LYS A 60 -13.92 -15.64 -6.10
CA LYS A 60 -13.04 -16.23 -5.09
C LYS A 60 -11.79 -15.35 -4.92
N ALA A 61 -11.27 -15.26 -3.71
CA ALA A 61 -9.97 -14.65 -3.49
C ALA A 61 -8.86 -15.57 -4.01
N ALA A 62 -7.96 -15.04 -4.83
CA ALA A 62 -6.77 -15.76 -5.27
C ALA A 62 -5.88 -16.07 -4.04
N ARG A 63 -5.60 -17.35 -3.80
CA ARG A 63 -4.62 -17.79 -2.81
C ARG A 63 -3.35 -18.19 -3.53
N ARG A 64 -2.30 -17.37 -3.43
CA ARG A 64 -0.95 -17.81 -3.82
C ARG A 64 -0.32 -18.55 -2.65
N LYS A 65 -0.23 -19.87 -2.74
CA LYS A 65 0.61 -20.67 -1.83
C LYS A 65 2.06 -20.51 -2.30
N ALA A 66 2.96 -20.12 -1.39
CA ALA A 66 4.39 -20.12 -1.69
C ALA A 66 4.85 -21.58 -1.90
N ARG A 67 5.82 -21.79 -2.80
CA ARG A 67 6.33 -23.13 -3.12
C ARG A 67 7.43 -23.54 -2.14
N SER A 68 8.22 -22.59 -1.68
CA SER A 68 9.29 -22.84 -0.72
C SER A 68 8.79 -22.91 0.72
N ASP A 69 9.34 -23.86 1.48
CA ASP A 69 9.16 -24.07 2.91
C ASP A 69 10.32 -23.51 3.76
N PHE A 70 11.22 -22.73 3.16
CA PHE A 70 12.41 -22.21 3.83
C PHE A 70 12.07 -21.40 5.10
N ASP A 71 12.74 -21.73 6.21
CA ASP A 71 12.53 -21.09 7.50
C ASP A 71 13.29 -19.76 7.61
N TRP A 72 12.68 -18.69 7.12
CA TRP A 72 13.21 -17.33 7.25
C TRP A 72 13.31 -16.82 8.70
N HIS A 73 12.75 -17.52 9.69
CA HIS A 73 12.80 -17.11 11.10
C HIS A 73 13.99 -17.72 11.84
N GLY A 74 14.30 -18.99 11.60
CA GLY A 74 15.31 -19.75 12.35
C GLY A 74 16.55 -20.15 11.55
N ALA A 75 16.49 -20.20 10.22
CA ALA A 75 17.62 -20.65 9.42
C ALA A 75 18.84 -19.72 9.55
N THR A 76 20.04 -20.31 9.50
CA THR A 76 21.28 -19.54 9.37
C THR A 76 21.31 -18.90 7.99
N LEU A 77 21.41 -17.57 7.95
CA LEU A 77 21.48 -16.79 6.72
C LEU A 77 22.95 -16.50 6.38
N SER A 78 23.31 -16.70 5.13
CA SER A 78 24.61 -16.38 4.54
C SER A 78 24.43 -15.61 3.23
N ASP A 79 25.54 -15.15 2.66
CA ASP A 79 25.55 -14.39 1.42
C ASP A 79 25.01 -15.22 0.24
N GLU A 80 25.18 -16.53 0.28
CA GLU A 80 24.71 -17.51 -0.71
C GLU A 80 23.24 -17.90 -0.51
N THR A 81 22.58 -17.45 0.56
CA THR A 81 21.18 -17.80 0.83
C THR A 81 20.28 -17.26 -0.29
N VAL A 82 19.57 -18.15 -0.96
CA VAL A 82 18.69 -17.82 -2.08
C VAL A 82 17.36 -17.25 -1.56
N ILE A 83 16.95 -16.11 -2.11
CA ILE A 83 15.66 -15.49 -1.88
C ILE A 83 14.58 -16.39 -2.48
N THR A 84 13.64 -16.83 -1.65
CA THR A 84 12.58 -17.74 -2.05
C THR A 84 11.25 -16.99 -2.25
N ASP A 85 10.30 -17.63 -2.91
CA ASP A 85 8.93 -17.09 -3.06
C ASP A 85 8.15 -17.04 -1.74
N SER A 86 8.70 -17.60 -0.66
CA SER A 86 8.20 -17.54 0.71
C SER A 86 8.90 -16.49 1.58
N TYR A 87 9.77 -15.65 1.03
CA TYR A 87 10.52 -14.62 1.76
C TYR A 87 9.68 -13.80 2.74
N ARG A 88 10.25 -13.49 3.91
CA ARG A 88 9.66 -12.70 4.99
C ARG A 88 10.70 -11.76 5.61
N ASN A 89 10.28 -10.53 5.94
CA ASN A 89 11.07 -9.59 6.74
C ASN A 89 11.07 -9.98 8.22
N SER A 90 11.61 -11.14 8.56
CA SER A 90 11.75 -11.58 9.95
C SER A 90 12.82 -10.76 10.68
N GLN A 91 12.85 -10.86 12.01
CA GLN A 91 13.95 -10.29 12.79
C GLN A 91 15.30 -10.94 12.45
N ASN A 92 15.31 -12.20 12.02
CA ASN A 92 16.51 -12.89 11.58
C ASN A 92 17.08 -12.26 10.31
N VAL A 93 16.24 -12.01 9.32
CA VAL A 93 16.61 -11.30 8.09
C VAL A 93 17.08 -9.88 8.39
N ARG A 94 16.43 -9.17 9.32
CA ARG A 94 16.88 -7.85 9.77
C ARG A 94 18.29 -7.88 10.36
N ARG A 95 18.62 -8.89 11.18
CA ARG A 95 19.97 -9.04 11.76
C ARG A 95 21.01 -9.25 10.67
N TYR A 96 20.74 -10.13 9.71
CA TYR A 96 21.61 -10.35 8.56
C TYR A 96 21.90 -9.05 7.79
N PHE A 97 20.85 -8.30 7.39
CA PHE A 97 21.07 -7.07 6.65
C PHE A 97 21.73 -5.98 7.48
N LYS A 98 21.49 -5.92 8.80
CA LYS A 98 22.23 -5.01 9.67
C LYS A 98 23.72 -5.35 9.76
N SER A 99 24.09 -6.63 9.80
CA SER A 99 25.51 -7.02 9.83
C SER A 99 26.24 -6.74 8.51
N ARG A 100 25.52 -6.67 7.39
CA ARG A 100 26.10 -6.37 6.07
C ARG A 100 26.02 -4.89 5.70
N CYS A 101 24.88 -4.25 5.92
CA CYS A 101 24.58 -2.87 5.48
C CYS A 101 24.64 -1.83 6.60
N GLY A 102 24.93 -2.25 7.84
CA GLY A 102 25.01 -1.38 9.02
C GLY A 102 23.68 -1.20 9.77
N ASP A 103 23.79 -0.62 10.97
CA ASP A 103 22.66 -0.49 11.91
C ASP A 103 21.52 0.42 11.44
N SER A 104 21.82 1.32 10.50
CA SER A 104 20.86 2.21 9.87
C SER A 104 19.99 1.52 8.81
N PHE A 105 20.20 0.21 8.56
CA PHE A 105 19.41 -0.57 7.61
C PHE A 105 17.91 -0.47 7.86
N LYS A 106 17.16 -0.20 6.78
CA LYS A 106 15.69 -0.15 6.78
C LYS A 106 15.14 -0.89 5.57
N PHE A 107 14.13 -1.73 5.81
CA PHE A 107 13.27 -2.24 4.75
C PHE A 107 12.43 -1.08 4.20
N ASN A 108 12.87 -0.51 3.08
CA ASN A 108 12.13 0.52 2.35
C ASN A 108 11.35 -0.08 1.18
N THR A 109 10.40 0.67 0.63
CA THR A 109 9.50 0.20 -0.43
C THR A 109 10.23 -0.28 -1.68
N ALA A 110 11.26 0.45 -2.13
CA ALA A 110 12.01 0.10 -3.33
C ALA A 110 12.77 -1.22 -3.16
N PHE A 111 13.47 -1.36 -2.03
CA PHE A 111 14.18 -2.58 -1.69
C PHE A 111 13.22 -3.78 -1.57
N MET A 112 12.06 -3.58 -0.95
CA MET A 112 11.05 -4.63 -0.82
C MET A 112 10.39 -5.03 -2.13
N ALA A 113 10.21 -4.09 -3.05
CA ALA A 113 9.75 -4.39 -4.41
C ALA A 113 10.79 -5.25 -5.14
N TRP A 114 12.07 -4.86 -5.07
CA TRP A 114 13.15 -5.65 -5.65
C TRP A 114 13.23 -7.06 -5.05
N MET A 115 13.17 -7.20 -3.73
CA MET A 115 13.19 -8.52 -3.06
C MET A 115 12.07 -9.44 -3.54
N LYS A 116 10.88 -8.88 -3.80
CA LYS A 116 9.71 -9.64 -4.27
C LYS A 116 9.86 -10.12 -5.72
N ASP A 117 10.46 -9.32 -6.57
CA ASP A 117 10.61 -9.60 -8.00
C ASP A 117 11.85 -10.46 -8.32
N ASN A 118 12.77 -10.62 -7.35
CA ASN A 118 14.05 -11.29 -7.53
C ASN A 118 14.18 -12.60 -6.74
N ALA A 119 13.09 -13.37 -6.60
CA ALA A 119 13.20 -14.75 -6.12
C ALA A 119 14.15 -15.56 -7.02
N GLY A 120 15.10 -16.29 -6.42
CA GLY A 120 16.19 -16.96 -7.10
C GLY A 120 17.54 -16.24 -7.02
N LYS A 121 17.57 -14.95 -6.67
CA LYS A 121 18.82 -14.24 -6.34
C LYS A 121 19.28 -14.53 -4.91
N THR A 122 20.51 -14.16 -4.59
CA THR A 122 21.11 -14.37 -3.28
C THR A 122 20.93 -13.16 -2.35
N LEU A 123 21.18 -13.35 -1.05
CA LEU A 123 21.21 -12.23 -0.11
C LEU A 123 22.41 -11.29 -0.35
N ALA A 124 23.51 -11.77 -0.92
CA ALA A 124 24.60 -10.90 -1.39
C ALA A 124 24.13 -9.94 -2.49
N ASP A 125 23.37 -10.44 -3.47
CA ASP A 125 22.78 -9.59 -4.52
C ASP A 125 21.86 -8.52 -3.91
N ALA A 126 21.13 -8.88 -2.86
CA ALA A 126 20.26 -7.96 -2.14
C ALA A 126 21.03 -6.87 -1.40
N VAL A 127 22.19 -7.19 -0.83
CA VAL A 127 23.08 -6.20 -0.19
C VAL A 127 23.59 -5.20 -1.23
N ILE A 128 24.06 -5.68 -2.38
CA ILE A 128 24.52 -4.83 -3.49
C ILE A 128 23.38 -3.90 -3.96
N GLU A 129 22.18 -4.44 -4.14
CA GLU A 129 21.04 -3.62 -4.54
C GLU A 129 20.65 -2.60 -3.46
N TYR A 130 20.70 -2.98 -2.18
CA TYR A 130 20.41 -2.05 -1.09
C TYR A 130 21.38 -0.87 -1.11
N GLU A 131 22.68 -1.12 -1.30
CA GLU A 131 23.70 -0.08 -1.41
C GLU A 131 23.46 0.83 -2.62
N ARG A 132 23.12 0.25 -3.79
CA ARG A 132 22.74 1.01 -4.98
C ARG A 132 21.56 1.94 -4.70
N LEU A 133 20.51 1.44 -4.04
CA LEU A 133 19.34 2.23 -3.64
C LEU A 133 19.69 3.31 -2.60
N GLN A 134 20.67 3.08 -1.72
CA GLN A 134 21.13 4.11 -0.79
C GLN A 134 21.87 5.24 -1.49
N VAL A 135 22.67 4.94 -2.52
CA VAL A 135 23.34 5.95 -3.34
C VAL A 135 22.30 6.77 -4.11
N GLU A 136 21.35 6.10 -4.75
CA GLU A 136 20.24 6.73 -5.47
C GLU A 136 19.43 7.66 -4.56
N ALA A 137 19.10 7.19 -3.34
CA ALA A 137 18.32 7.97 -2.37
C ALA A 137 19.02 9.23 -1.83
N ARG A 138 20.35 9.35 -2.02
CA ARG A 138 21.12 10.54 -1.62
C ARG A 138 21.26 11.57 -2.75
N ALA A 139 20.80 11.27 -3.96
CA ALA A 139 20.89 12.20 -5.05
C ALA A 139 20.03 13.46 -4.76
N PRO A 140 20.50 14.69 -5.09
CA PRO A 140 19.82 15.95 -4.76
C PRO A 140 18.39 16.12 -5.30
N GLN A 141 17.96 15.27 -6.23
CA GLN A 141 16.63 15.28 -6.86
C GLN A 141 15.90 13.94 -6.72
N PHE A 142 16.36 13.07 -5.82
CA PHE A 142 15.70 11.79 -5.61
C PHE A 142 14.35 12.00 -4.92
N GLU A 143 13.30 11.55 -5.59
CA GLU A 143 11.99 11.39 -4.98
C GLU A 143 11.56 9.94 -4.98
N SER A 144 11.24 9.42 -3.80
CA SER A 144 10.70 8.07 -3.69
C SER A 144 9.33 7.96 -4.36
N ARG A 145 9.15 6.94 -5.20
CA ARG A 145 7.84 6.59 -5.75
C ARG A 145 6.88 6.19 -4.63
N ILE A 146 5.72 6.85 -4.56
CA ILE A 146 4.59 6.36 -3.76
C ILE A 146 3.77 5.45 -4.66
N ALA A 147 3.54 4.23 -4.18
CA ALA A 147 2.68 3.30 -4.90
C ALA A 147 1.25 3.87 -4.98
N ASP A 148 0.60 3.71 -6.13
CA ASP A 148 -0.68 4.36 -6.42
C ASP A 148 -1.77 4.09 -5.38
N HIS A 149 -1.72 2.94 -4.71
CA HIS A 149 -2.69 2.59 -3.66
C HIS A 149 -2.53 3.40 -2.36
N ASN A 150 -1.40 4.08 -2.15
CA ASN A 150 -1.10 4.89 -0.97
C ASN A 150 -1.52 6.35 -1.16
N GLN A 151 -2.80 6.56 -1.49
CA GLN A 151 -3.37 7.88 -1.77
C GLN A 151 -3.08 8.92 -0.66
N PHE A 152 -3.17 8.53 0.62
CA PHE A 152 -2.89 9.45 1.74
C PHE A 152 -1.44 9.96 1.75
N ASN A 153 -0.47 9.10 1.42
CA ASN A 153 0.92 9.52 1.40
C ASN A 153 1.17 10.47 0.22
N GLN A 154 0.55 10.20 -0.94
CA GLN A 154 0.63 11.07 -2.11
C GLN A 154 -0.01 12.44 -1.79
N TYR A 155 -1.23 12.42 -1.25
CA TYR A 155 -1.92 13.61 -0.76
C TYR A 155 -1.06 14.43 0.22
N THR A 156 -0.44 13.75 1.20
CA THR A 156 0.44 14.42 2.18
C THR A 156 1.62 15.12 1.51
N ARG A 157 2.26 14.47 0.53
CA ARG A 157 3.38 15.06 -0.19
C ARG A 157 2.95 16.29 -0.98
N ASP A 158 1.90 16.14 -1.78
CA ASP A 158 1.42 17.21 -2.66
C ASP A 158 0.92 18.41 -1.83
N PHE A 159 0.17 18.13 -0.75
CA PHE A 159 -0.29 19.15 0.18
C PHE A 159 0.87 19.93 0.81
N LEU A 160 1.91 19.25 1.31
CA LEU A 160 3.03 19.91 1.98
C LEU A 160 4.01 20.58 1.01
N ALA A 161 4.05 20.14 -0.24
CA ALA A 161 4.81 20.82 -1.30
C ALA A 161 4.23 22.22 -1.56
N ASP A 162 2.90 22.32 -1.65
CA ASP A 162 2.20 23.59 -1.89
C ASP A 162 2.03 24.43 -0.60
N ASN A 163 2.05 23.79 0.57
CA ASN A 163 1.79 24.41 1.87
C ASN A 163 2.90 24.12 2.89
N SER A 164 4.14 24.46 2.57
CA SER A 164 5.32 24.18 3.41
C SER A 164 5.30 24.82 4.81
N HIS A 165 4.41 25.80 5.03
CA HIS A 165 4.19 26.44 6.32
C HIS A 165 3.18 25.70 7.22
N LEU A 166 2.47 24.69 6.67
CA LEU A 166 1.50 23.87 7.39
C LEU A 166 2.11 22.53 7.80
N GLY A 167 1.45 21.84 8.73
CA GLY A 167 1.92 20.57 9.27
C GLY A 167 0.98 19.41 9.05
N MET A 168 1.36 18.27 9.64
CA MET A 168 0.52 17.07 9.66
C MET A 168 -0.88 17.25 10.28
N PRO A 169 -1.13 18.16 11.26
CA PRO A 169 -2.49 18.44 11.71
C PRO A 169 -3.40 18.92 10.59
N GLU A 170 -2.94 19.86 9.76
CA GLU A 170 -3.69 20.39 8.63
C GLU A 170 -3.87 19.34 7.53
N VAL A 171 -2.81 18.58 7.21
CA VAL A 171 -2.90 17.44 6.28
C VAL A 171 -4.03 16.50 6.71
N ARG A 172 -4.08 16.12 7.99
CA ARG A 172 -5.12 15.21 8.51
C ARG A 172 -6.52 15.83 8.45
N LYS A 173 -6.64 17.12 8.76
CA LYS A 173 -7.90 17.87 8.69
C LYS A 173 -8.44 17.86 7.26
N PHE A 174 -7.66 18.33 6.30
CA PHE A 174 -8.11 18.46 4.91
C PHE A 174 -8.25 17.11 4.22
N TRP A 175 -7.40 16.13 4.53
CA TRP A 175 -7.60 14.76 4.08
C TRP A 175 -8.93 14.17 4.55
N ALA A 176 -9.34 14.43 5.81
CA ALA A 176 -10.62 13.98 6.34
C ALA A 176 -11.81 14.63 5.62
N LEU A 177 -11.69 15.90 5.24
CA LEU A 177 -12.70 16.61 4.45
C LEU A 177 -12.75 16.09 3.00
N LYS A 178 -11.59 15.99 2.33
CA LYS A 178 -11.49 15.51 0.94
C LYS A 178 -12.09 14.12 0.76
N ARG A 179 -11.76 13.18 1.65
CA ARG A 179 -12.25 11.80 1.56
C ARG A 179 -13.73 11.61 1.91
N ALA A 180 -14.37 12.65 2.46
CA ALA A 180 -15.80 12.68 2.69
C ALA A 180 -16.59 13.10 1.44
N LEU A 181 -15.90 13.58 0.39
CA LEU A 181 -16.44 13.94 -0.91
C LEU A 181 -16.27 12.79 -1.92
N PRO A 182 -17.15 12.71 -2.92
CA PRO A 182 -17.00 11.74 -4.00
C PRO A 182 -15.83 12.13 -4.91
N SER A 183 -15.31 11.13 -5.62
CA SER A 183 -14.37 11.26 -6.73
C SER A 183 -14.94 10.50 -7.92
N GLU A 184 -14.66 10.91 -9.15
CA GLU A 184 -15.16 10.23 -10.35
C GLU A 184 -14.58 8.81 -10.50
N ASP A 185 -13.32 8.63 -10.08
CA ASP A 185 -12.55 7.39 -10.27
C ASP A 185 -12.14 6.72 -8.94
N GLY A 186 -12.58 7.28 -7.81
CA GLY A 186 -12.23 6.80 -6.47
C GLY A 186 -10.82 7.19 -6.02
N ARG A 187 -10.18 8.13 -6.73
CA ARG A 187 -8.92 8.74 -6.32
C ARG A 187 -9.19 10.06 -5.61
N HIS A 188 -8.64 10.17 -4.41
CA HIS A 188 -8.62 11.41 -3.63
C HIS A 188 -7.22 11.99 -3.71
N VAL A 189 -7.04 12.97 -4.58
CA VAL A 189 -5.78 13.69 -4.82
C VAL A 189 -5.91 15.09 -4.23
N TYR A 190 -4.79 15.66 -3.78
CA TYR A 190 -4.78 17.02 -3.27
C TYR A 190 -5.04 18.02 -4.40
N GLU A 191 -5.87 19.02 -4.11
CA GLU A 191 -6.09 20.20 -4.95
C GLU A 191 -5.97 21.44 -4.06
N PRO A 192 -5.45 22.58 -4.56
CA PRO A 192 -5.38 23.82 -3.78
C PRO A 192 -6.73 24.28 -3.20
N SER A 193 -7.84 23.99 -3.88
CA SER A 193 -9.21 24.25 -3.43
C SER A 193 -9.63 23.44 -2.21
N ASP A 194 -8.88 22.39 -1.82
CA ASP A 194 -9.17 21.62 -0.62
C ASP A 194 -9.11 22.48 0.65
N LEU A 195 -8.31 23.57 0.64
CA LEU A 195 -8.23 24.54 1.73
C LEU A 195 -9.56 25.26 1.98
N ASP A 196 -10.43 25.35 0.97
CA ASP A 196 -11.76 25.96 1.04
C ASP A 196 -12.83 25.01 1.60
N LEU A 197 -12.49 23.75 1.91
CA LEU A 197 -13.41 22.77 2.51
C LEU A 197 -13.70 23.02 3.99
N ALA A 198 -12.94 23.92 4.63
CA ALA A 198 -12.95 24.17 6.07
C ALA A 198 -14.07 25.12 6.52
#